data_AF-A0A831PSG4-F1
#
_entry.id   AF-A0A831PSG4-F1
#
_cell.length_a   1.000
_cell.length_b   1.000
_cell.length_c   1.000
_cell.angle_alpha   90.00
_cell.angle_beta   90.00
_cell.angle_gamma   90.00
#
_symmetry.space_group_name_H-M   'P 1'
#
loop_
_entity.id
_entity.type
_entity.pdbx_description
1 polymer ?
#
loop_
_entity_poly.entity_id
_entity_poly.type
_entity_poly.pdbx_seq_one_letter_code
_entity_poly.pdbx_strand_id
1 'polypeptide(L)' 'TKLENGFDLTDYDERTLKFAKEYSDQILAIDVNVDTDTMLDITWELFGKHFKKAEVAIRENLVEKFWKS' A
#
# COMPACT_ATOMS: atom_id res chain seq x y z
N THR A 1 -8.64 -29.34 -21.67
CA THR A 1 -8.13 -28.72 -20.43
C THR A 1 -7.69 -27.32 -20.75
N LYS A 2 -8.55 -26.33 -20.51
CA LYS A 2 -8.24 -24.89 -20.63
C LYS A 2 -8.78 -24.26 -19.36
N LEU A 3 -7.93 -24.05 -18.36
CA LEU A 3 -8.31 -23.55 -17.05
C LEU A 3 -7.13 -22.79 -16.41
N GLU A 4 -6.48 -21.97 -17.21
CA GLU A 4 -5.85 -20.74 -16.70
C GLU A 4 -6.35 -19.64 -17.62
N ASN A 5 -7.41 -18.97 -17.18
CA ASN A 5 -7.81 -17.72 -17.80
C ASN A 5 -6.75 -16.71 -17.38
N GLY A 6 -6.19 -15.92 -18.32
CA GLY A 6 -5.17 -14.89 -18.01
C GLY A 6 -5.67 -13.70 -17.19
N PHE A 7 -6.68 -13.93 -16.35
CA PHE A 7 -7.39 -12.99 -15.48
C PHE A 7 -7.26 -13.37 -14.00
N ASP A 8 -6.59 -14.48 -13.67
CA ASP A 8 -6.38 -14.85 -12.28
C ASP A 8 -5.41 -13.87 -11.62
N LEU A 9 -5.86 -13.28 -10.51
CA LEU A 9 -5.09 -12.30 -9.78
C LEU A 9 -3.85 -12.96 -9.20
N THR A 10 -2.70 -12.30 -9.37
CA THR A 10 -1.51 -12.69 -8.64
C THR A 10 -1.64 -12.27 -7.17
N ASP A 11 -0.84 -12.88 -6.30
CA ASP A 11 -0.70 -12.47 -4.90
C ASP A 11 -0.33 -10.98 -4.77
N TYR A 12 0.45 -10.45 -5.70
CA TYR A 12 0.74 -9.01 -5.76
C TYR A 12 -0.50 -8.18 -6.10
N ASP A 13 -1.32 -8.61 -7.06
CA ASP A 13 -2.54 -7.89 -7.44
C ASP A 13 -3.55 -7.88 -6.29
N GLU A 14 -3.72 -9.00 -5.59
CA GLU A 14 -4.60 -9.07 -4.43
C GLU A 14 -4.16 -8.13 -3.30
N ARG A 15 -2.86 -8.07 -3.00
CA ARG A 15 -2.33 -7.11 -2.01
C ARG A 15 -2.50 -5.67 -2.47
N THR A 16 -2.30 -5.39 -3.75
CA THR A 16 -2.46 -4.06 -4.32
C THR A 16 -3.91 -3.58 -4.24
N LEU A 17 -4.87 -4.47 -4.50
CA LEU A 17 -6.29 -4.18 -4.35
C LEU A 17 -6.67 -3.91 -2.88
N LYS A 18 -6.12 -4.69 -1.95
CA LYS A 18 -6.32 -4.48 -0.50
C LYS A 18 -5.72 -3.14 -0.04
N PHE A 19 -4.51 -2.81 -0.50
CA PHE A 19 -3.89 -1.51 -0.28
C PHE A 19 -4.77 -0.37 -0.80
N ALA A 20 -5.25 -0.46 -2.05
CA ALA A 20 -6.07 0.58 -2.65
C ALA A 20 -7.37 0.83 -1.86
N LYS A 21 -8.02 -0.25 -1.41
CA LYS A 21 -9.21 -0.15 -0.55
C LYS A 21 -8.88 0.55 0.77
N GLU A 22 -7.86 0.10 1.48
CA GLU A 22 -7.50 0.65 2.79
C GLU A 22 -6.99 2.10 2.70
N TYR A 23 -6.24 2.43 1.66
CA TYR A 23 -5.80 3.81 1.39
C TYR A 23 -6.99 4.72 1.12
N SER A 24 -7.97 4.27 0.33
CA SER A 24 -9.20 5.03 0.09
C SER A 24 -9.97 5.28 1.39
N ASP A 25 -10.12 4.25 2.22
CA ASP A 25 -10.91 4.34 3.46
C ASP A 25 -10.21 5.19 4.54
N GLN A 26 -8.87 5.15 4.62
CA GLN A 26 -8.11 5.76 5.72
C GLN A 26 -7.47 7.11 5.38
N ILE A 27 -7.29 7.44 4.10
CA ILE A 27 -6.62 8.68 3.67
C ILE A 27 -7.55 9.56 2.83
N LEU A 28 -8.35 8.97 1.93
CA LEU A 28 -9.14 9.74 0.96
C LEU A 28 -10.60 9.96 1.35
N ALA A 29 -11.11 9.22 2.34
CA ALA A 29 -12.51 9.32 2.73
C ALA A 29 -12.81 10.71 3.32
N ILE A 30 -13.97 11.28 2.96
CA ILE A 30 -14.34 12.67 3.30
C ILE A 30 -14.50 12.91 4.82
N ASP A 31 -14.75 11.84 5.56
CA ASP A 31 -14.91 11.80 7.01
C ASP A 31 -13.58 11.61 7.76
N VAL A 32 -12.48 11.37 7.04
CA VAL A 32 -11.13 11.35 7.62
C VAL A 32 -10.67 12.78 7.84
N ASN A 33 -10.44 13.13 9.11
CA ASN A 33 -9.90 14.42 9.52
C ASN A 33 -8.58 14.21 10.29
N VAL A 34 -7.49 13.99 9.56
CA VAL A 34 -6.12 13.88 10.10
C VAL A 34 -5.21 14.89 9.41
N ASP A 35 -4.16 15.33 10.09
CA ASP A 35 -3.16 16.22 9.51
C ASP A 35 -2.21 15.47 8.55
N THR A 36 -1.44 16.24 7.77
CA THR A 36 -0.55 15.69 6.74
C THR A 36 0.51 14.74 7.29
N ASP A 37 1.07 15.02 8.47
CA ASP A 37 2.11 14.16 9.04
C ASP A 37 1.51 12.82 9.46
N THR A 38 0.31 12.85 10.06
CA THR A 38 -0.47 11.64 10.35
C THR A 38 -0.84 10.85 9.08
N MET A 39 -1.20 11.52 7.98
CA MET A 39 -1.45 10.84 6.69
C MET A 39 -0.20 10.13 6.17
N LEU A 40 0.97 10.75 6.31
CA LEU A 40 2.24 10.15 5.92
C LEU A 40 2.55 8.91 6.76
N ASP A 41 2.36 8.97 8.08
CA ASP A 41 2.57 7.85 8.97
C ASP A 41 1.66 6.66 8.64
N ILE A 42 0.36 6.90 8.44
CA ILE A 42 -0.60 5.87 8.02
C ILE A 42 -0.17 5.28 6.67
N THR A 43 0.23 6.11 5.71
CA THR A 43 0.65 5.64 4.38
C THR A 43 1.89 4.75 4.45
N TRP A 44 2.88 5.08 5.28
CA TRP A 44 4.04 4.22 5.51
C TRP A 44 3.68 2.88 6.16
N GLU A 45 2.73 2.87 7.08
CA GLU A 45 2.20 1.63 7.67
C GLU A 45 1.48 0.77 6.63
N LEU A 46 0.67 1.38 5.75
CA LEU A 46 0.01 0.69 4.64
C LEU A 46 1.03 0.10 3.66
N PHE A 47 2.13 0.81 3.35
CA PHE A 47 3.21 0.24 2.55
C PHE A 47 3.85 -0.98 3.21
N GLY A 48 4.18 -0.90 4.49
CA GLY A 48 4.76 -2.03 5.24
C GLY A 48 3.84 -3.24 5.36
N LYS A 49 2.52 -3.01 5.38
CA LYS A 49 1.50 -4.05 5.46
C LYS A 49 1.30 -4.81 4.15
N HIS A 50 1.32 -4.12 3.01
CA HIS A 50 0.93 -4.69 1.71
C HIS A 50 2.10 -4.94 0.76
N PHE A 51 3.26 -4.33 0.98
CA PHE A 51 4.40 -4.38 0.07
C PHE A 51 5.73 -4.62 0.79
N LYS A 52 6.72 -5.07 0.03
CA LYS A 52 8.13 -5.09 0.39
C LYS A 52 8.78 -3.76 0.01
N LYS A 53 9.87 -3.41 0.68
CA LYS A 53 10.67 -2.20 0.39
C LYS A 53 11.03 -2.03 -1.10
N ALA A 54 11.34 -3.13 -1.78
CA ALA A 54 11.69 -3.10 -3.21
C ALA A 54 10.50 -2.89 -4.16
N GLU A 55 9.26 -3.10 -3.69
CA GLU A 55 8.05 -3.04 -4.51
C GLU A 55 7.47 -1.61 -4.61
N VAL A 56 7.86 -0.68 -3.73
CA VAL A 56 7.27 0.67 -3.68
C VAL A 56 7.98 1.72 -4.54
N ALA A 57 9.15 1.40 -5.10
CA ALA A 57 9.97 2.31 -5.93
C ALA A 57 10.27 3.69 -5.30
N ILE A 58 10.30 3.76 -3.96
CA ILE A 58 10.67 4.97 -3.21
C ILE A 58 12.19 5.02 -3.03
N ARG A 59 12.77 6.23 -3.02
CA ARG A 59 14.20 6.44 -2.82
C ARG A 59 14.69 5.77 -1.53
N GLU A 60 15.82 5.07 -1.63
CA GLU A 60 16.39 4.27 -0.53
C GLU A 60 16.56 5.07 0.76
N ASN A 61 17.08 6.30 0.68
CA ASN A 61 17.28 7.17 1.84
C ASN A 61 15.99 7.54 2.59
N LEU A 62 14.83 7.46 1.93
CA LEU A 62 13.53 7.68 2.56
C LEU A 62 12.98 6.37 3.15
N VAL A 63 13.14 5.26 2.43
CA VAL A 63 12.76 3.94 2.92
C VAL A 63 13.52 3.59 4.20
N GLU A 64 14.83 3.85 4.24
CA GLU A 64 15.64 3.62 5.45
C GLU A 64 15.18 4.48 6.63
N LYS A 65 14.73 5.71 6.37
CA LYS A 65 14.35 6.66 7.40
C LYS A 65 12.95 6.41 7.98
N PHE A 66 12.00 6.00 7.14
CA PHE A 66 10.58 6.01 7.50
C PHE A 66 9.91 4.63 7.48
N TRP A 67 10.53 3.62 6.88
CA TRP A 67 9.98 2.26 6.93
C TRP A 67 10.16 1.68 8.33
N LYS A 68 9.07 1.64 9.11
CA LYS A 68 9.06 1.06 10.46
C LYS A 68 9.52 -0.41 10.38
N SER A 69 10.44 -0.79 11.26
CA SER A 69 11.11 -2.09 11.21
C SER A 69 10.19 -3.26 11.55
#